data_AF-A0A6N3E647-F1
#
_entry.id   AF-A0A6N3E647-F1
#
_cell.length_a   1.000
_cell.length_b   1.000
_cell.length_c   1.000
_cell.angle_alpha   90.00
_cell.angle_beta   90.00
_cell.angle_gamma   90.00
#
_symmetry.space_group_name_H-M   'P 1'
#
loop_
_entity.id
_entity.type
_entity.pdbx_description
1 polymer ?
#
loop_
_entity_poly.entity_id
_entity_poly.type
_entity_poly.pdbx_seq_one_letter_code
_entity_poly.pdbx_strand_id
1 'polypeptide(L)' 'MFKKQEKRFVEKYSQGLGLGGMQIVVDTVTGVNYLCTIGTGAFGITPLLDRNGNVVVDEIELYKEK' A
#
# COMPACT_ATOMS: atom_id res chain seq x y z
N MET A 1 3.70 -17.86 23.54
CA MET A 1 2.75 -17.66 22.43
C MET A 1 3.09 -16.34 21.75
N PHE A 2 3.49 -16.34 20.49
CA PHE A 2 3.70 -15.10 19.74
C PHE A 2 2.33 -14.59 19.29
N LYS A 3 1.92 -13.40 19.76
CA LYS A 3 0.74 -12.72 19.21
C LYS A 3 1.03 -12.42 17.74
N LYS A 4 0.16 -12.86 16.82
CA LYS A 4 0.15 -12.40 15.43
C LYS A 4 -0.12 -10.90 15.48
N GLN A 5 0.89 -10.08 15.19
CA GLN A 5 0.68 -8.65 15.05
C GLN A 5 -0.12 -8.40 13.79
N GLU A 6 -1.17 -7.59 13.88
CA GLU A 6 -1.92 -7.16 12.70
C GLU A 6 -0.99 -6.41 11.75
N LYS A 7 -1.08 -6.72 10.46
CA LYS A 7 -0.24 -6.06 9.45
C LYS A 7 -0.76 -4.64 9.25
N ARG A 8 0.03 -3.64 9.62
CA ARG A 8 -0.29 -2.23 9.39
C ARG A 8 -0.33 -1.86 7.90
N PHE A 9 0.55 -2.44 7.09
CA PHE A 9 0.57 -2.20 5.65
C PHE A 9 0.13 -3.46 4.91
N VAL A 10 -0.89 -3.32 4.07
CA VAL A 10 -1.47 -4.42 3.29
C VAL A 10 -1.31 -4.14 1.81
N GLU A 11 -0.73 -5.09 1.07
CA GLU A 11 -0.66 -5.02 -0.39
C GLU A 11 -2.07 -5.15 -0.99
N LYS A 12 -2.44 -4.18 -1.81
CA LYS A 12 -3.71 -4.12 -2.55
C LYS A 12 -3.53 -4.50 -4.02
N TYR A 13 -2.37 -4.16 -4.57
CA TYR A 13 -2.02 -4.46 -5.96
C TYR A 13 -0.51 -4.53 -6.12
N SER A 14 -0.05 -5.35 -7.06
CA SER A 14 1.36 -5.45 -7.43
C SER A 14 1.48 -5.72 -8.93
N GLN A 15 2.44 -5.04 -9.56
CA GLN A 15 2.73 -5.17 -10.98
C GLN A 15 4.25 -5.26 -11.18
N GLY A 16 4.69 -6.36 -11.80
CA GLY A 16 6.07 -6.53 -12.23
C GLY A 16 6.38 -5.73 -13.49
N LEU A 17 7.56 -5.12 -13.52
CA LEU A 17 8.16 -4.37 -14.63
C LEU A 17 9.60 -4.87 -14.88
N GLY A 18 9.75 -6.19 -15.07
CA GLY A 18 11.06 -6.83 -15.23
C GLY A 18 11.80 -7.00 -13.91
N LEU A 19 12.96 -6.37 -13.75
CA LEU A 19 13.79 -6.43 -12.52
C LEU A 19 13.26 -5.55 -11.36
N GLY A 20 12.14 -4.86 -11.59
CA GLY A 20 11.44 -4.10 -10.57
C GLY A 20 9.94 -4.17 -10.77
N GLY A 21 9.22 -3.27 -10.13
CA GLY A 21 7.77 -3.23 -10.19
C GLY A 21 7.18 -2.06 -9.42
N MET A 22 5.86 -2.01 -9.40
CA MET A 22 5.07 -1.09 -8.62
C MET A 22 4.10 -1.87 -7.75
N GLN A 23 3.85 -1.39 -6.53
CA GLN A 23 2.85 -1.94 -5.63
C GLN A 23 1.99 -0.81 -5.07
N ILE A 24 0.72 -1.12 -4.80
CA ILE A 24 -0.14 -0.27 -3.98
C ILE A 24 -0.26 -0.93 -2.62
N VAL A 25 0.14 -0.20 -1.57
CA VAL A 25 -0.03 -0.64 -0.18
C VAL A 25 -0.96 0.31 0.56
N VAL A 26 -1.76 -0.22 1.47
CA VAL A 26 -2.70 0.55 2.29
C VAL A 26 -2.19 0.58 3.72
N ASP A 27 -2.08 1.77 4.31
CA ASP A 27 -1.90 1.92 5.77
C ASP A 27 -3.24 1.71 6.44
N THR A 28 -3.43 0.56 7.08
CA THR A 28 -4.70 0.16 7.71
C THR A 28 -5.06 1.02 8.92
N VAL A 29 -4.17 1.90 9.40
CA VAL A 29 -4.48 2.88 10.45
C VAL A 29 -5.14 4.13 9.88
N THR A 30 -4.77 4.55 8.67
CA THR A 30 -5.21 5.82 8.07
C THR A 30 -6.10 5.65 6.84
N GLY A 31 -6.15 4.45 6.26
CA GLY A 31 -6.81 4.16 4.99
C GLY A 31 -6.02 4.63 3.76
N VAL A 32 -4.94 5.38 3.93
CA VAL A 32 -4.19 5.97 2.80
C VAL A 32 -3.55 4.89 1.93
N ASN A 33 -3.78 5.02 0.63
CA ASN A 33 -3.17 4.18 -0.39
C ASN A 33 -1.86 4.81 -0.86
N TYR A 34 -0.79 4.02 -0.93
CA TYR A 34 0.52 4.46 -1.38
C TYR A 34 0.96 3.68 -2.61
N LEU A 35 1.43 4.39 -3.65
CA LEU A 35 2.16 3.79 -4.75
C LEU A 35 3.64 3.69 -4.36
N CYS A 36 4.18 2.47 -4.38
CA CYS A 36 5.58 2.22 -4.09
C CYS A 36 6.28 1.60 -5.30
N THR A 37 7.53 1.99 -5.56
CA THR A 37 8.41 1.25 -6.48
C THR A 37 9.13 0.14 -5.72
N ILE A 38 9.35 -1.01 -6.37
CA ILE A 38 10.09 -2.17 -5.85
C ILE A 38 11.12 -2.64 -6.88
N GLY A 39 12.19 -3.31 -6.45
CA GLY A 39 13.24 -3.84 -7.32
C GLY A 39 14.65 -3.40 -6.92
N THR A 40 15.62 -3.57 -7.84
CA THR A 40 17.01 -3.14 -7.61
C THR A 40 17.18 -1.70 -8.08
N GLY A 41 17.05 -0.71 -7.20
CA GLY A 41 17.19 0.70 -7.57
C GLY A 41 16.57 1.67 -6.56
N ALA A 42 16.20 2.86 -7.04
CA ALA A 42 15.54 3.88 -6.22
C ALA A 42 14.15 3.41 -5.77
N PHE A 43 13.93 3.44 -4.47
CA PHE A 43 12.63 3.20 -3.85
C PHE A 43 11.94 4.55 -3.62
N GLY A 44 10.71 4.66 -4.11
CA GLY A 44 9.84 5.80 -3.86
C GLY A 44 8.54 5.33 -3.24
N ILE A 45 7.97 6.17 -2.38
CA ILE A 45 6.62 6.02 -1.85
C ILE A 45 5.89 7.35 -2.03
N THR A 46 4.68 7.31 -2.58
CA THR A 46 3.86 8.50 -2.78
C THR A 46 2.40 8.18 -2.49
N PRO A 47 1.64 9.07 -1.80
CA PRO A 47 0.19 8.91 -1.68
C PRO A 47 -0.44 8.85 -3.07
N LEU A 48 -1.25 7.83 -3.32
CA LEU A 48 -1.99 7.72 -4.57
C LEU A 48 -3.05 8.84 -4.60
N LEU A 49 -3.15 9.54 -5.73
CA LEU A 49 -4.10 10.63 -5.92
C LEU A 49 -5.24 10.21 -6.86
N ASP A 50 -6.43 10.71 -6.57
CA ASP A 50 -7.57 10.63 -7.48
C ASP A 50 -7.46 11.67 -8.61
N ARG A 51 -8.44 11.71 -9.53
CA ARG A 51 -8.41 12.65 -10.66
C ARG A 51 -8.48 14.13 -10.23
N ASN A 52 -8.94 14.40 -9.02
CA ASN A 52 -9.10 15.75 -8.48
C ASN A 52 -7.87 16.17 -7.67
N GLY A 53 -6.88 15.29 -7.51
CA GLY A 53 -5.69 15.53 -6.71
C GLY A 53 -5.88 15.23 -5.21
N ASN A 54 -6.98 14.61 -4.81
CA ASN A 54 -7.17 14.18 -3.43
C ASN A 54 -6.46 12.85 -3.18
N VAL A 55 -6.00 12.64 -1.95
CA VAL A 55 -5.44 11.35 -1.53
C VAL A 55 -6.52 10.27 -1.57
N VAL A 56 -6.19 9.14 -2.19
CA VAL A 56 -7.03 7.94 -2.22
C VAL A 56 -6.97 7.27 -0.86
N VAL A 57 -8.13 7.11 -0.23
CA VAL A 57 -8.31 6.45 1.07
C VAL A 57 -9.33 5.32 0.96
N ASP A 58 -9.05 4.21 1.64
CA ASP A 58 -9.98 3.10 1.81
C ASP A 58 -10.65 3.15 3.19
N GLU A 59 -11.82 2.52 3.29
CA GLU A 59 -12.43 2.21 4.59
C GLU A 59 -11.54 1.23 5.36
N ILE A 60 -11.18 1.61 6.60
CA ILE A 60 -10.25 0.85 7.44
C ILE A 60 -10.84 -0.51 7.84
N GLU A 61 -12.17 -0.61 7.93
CA GLU A 61 -12.94 -1.80 8.25
C GLU A 61 -12.65 -2.97 7.30
N LEU A 62 -12.27 -2.70 6.04
CA LEU A 62 -11.89 -3.72 5.05
C LEU A 62 -10.68 -4.57 5.48
N TYR A 63 -9.91 -4.10 6.46
CA TYR A 63 -8.65 -4.71 6.88
C TYR A 63 -8.66 -5.29 8.30
N LYS A 64 -9.76 -5.15 9.04
CA LYS A 64 -9.86 -5.55 10.45
C LYS A 64 -10.02 -7.06 10.71
N GLU A 65 -9.97 -7.92 9.67
CA GLU A 65 -10.24 -9.37 9.80
C GLU A 65 -9.32 -10.30 8.98
N LYS A 66 -8.05 -9.95 8.71
CA LYS A 66 -7.08 -10.83 8.00
C LYS A 66 -6.02 -11.53 8.88
#